data_AF-G9KEH2-F1
#
_entry.id   AF-G9KEH2-F1
#
_cell.length_a   1.000
_cell.length_b   1.000
_cell.length_c   1.000
_cell.angle_alpha   90.00
_cell.angle_beta   90.00
_cell.angle_gamma   90.00
#
_symmetry.space_group_name_H-M   'P 1'
#
loop_
_entity.id
_entity.type
_entity.pdbx_description
1 polymer ?
#
loop_
_entity_poly.entity_id
_entity_poly.type
_entity_poly.pdbx_seq_one_letter_code
_entity_poly.pdbx_strand_id
1 'polypeptide(L)'
;MPTRETTKTRGCRGDLQTRPPGPGPPRLVPPGRETSAPRALRERQPGAHRAKPKKIVFEDELPSRSPLSTNKSIEAIPRGHMRRPHLVPDYELKYPQVSSERERSCYAAVFQDQYTEFLELQREVGSALAKLQQLETLLNSLPKPQSQKEAQVAARV
;
A
#
# COMPACT_ATOMS: atom_id res chain seq x y z
N MET A 1 2.29 -65.34 22.17
CA MET A 1 1.12 -66.05 21.61
C MET A 1 0.08 -66.18 22.71
N PRO A 2 -1.22 -65.99 22.42
CA PRO A 2 -1.80 -65.33 21.23
C PRO A 2 -1.42 -63.82 21.23
N THR A 3 -2.09 -62.82 20.62
CA THR A 3 -3.25 -62.74 19.70
C THR A 3 -3.00 -61.59 18.68
N ARG A 4 -3.95 -61.34 17.78
CA ARG A 4 -4.15 -60.06 17.07
C ARG A 4 -5.63 -59.69 17.18
N GLU A 5 -5.94 -58.41 17.33
CA GLU A 5 -7.25 -57.87 16.92
C GLU A 5 -7.04 -56.67 15.99
N THR A 6 -7.62 -56.76 14.79
CA THR A 6 -7.60 -55.70 13.79
C THR A 6 -9.03 -55.30 13.46
N THR A 7 -9.51 -54.18 14.00
CA THR A 7 -10.84 -53.66 13.74
C THR A 7 -10.89 -52.94 12.40
N LYS A 8 -11.25 -53.70 11.35
CA LYS A 8 -11.44 -53.23 9.98
C LYS A 8 -12.82 -52.59 9.82
N THR A 9 -12.97 -51.32 10.17
CA THR A 9 -14.27 -50.63 10.05
C THR A 9 -14.59 -50.27 8.59
N ARG A 10 -15.36 -51.17 7.97
CA ARG A 10 -16.24 -51.02 6.81
C ARG A 10 -16.47 -49.58 6.33
N GLY A 11 -16.07 -49.29 5.09
CA GLY A 11 -16.25 -47.97 4.48
C GLY A 11 -17.71 -47.65 4.14
N CYS A 12 -18.09 -46.38 4.32
CA CYS A 12 -19.31 -45.79 3.78
C CYS A 12 -18.97 -45.02 2.51
N ARG A 13 -19.30 -45.59 1.35
CA ARG A 13 -19.28 -44.90 0.07
C ARG A 13 -20.57 -44.09 -0.02
N GLY A 14 -20.53 -42.82 0.42
CA GLY A 14 -21.63 -41.86 0.31
C GLY A 14 -21.55 -41.06 -0.99
N ASP A 15 -22.70 -40.74 -1.58
CA ASP A 15 -22.83 -40.27 -2.96
C ASP A 15 -22.14 -38.94 -3.29
N LEU A 16 -21.66 -38.89 -4.55
CA LEU A 16 -21.29 -37.66 -5.24
C LEU A 16 -22.55 -36.87 -5.61
N GLN A 17 -23.10 -36.09 -4.67
CA GLN A 17 -24.05 -35.03 -5.03
C GLN A 17 -23.30 -33.86 -5.69
N THR A 18 -23.16 -33.97 -7.01
CA THR A 18 -22.70 -32.88 -7.88
C THR A 18 -23.71 -31.73 -7.82
N ARG A 19 -23.40 -30.71 -7.02
CA ARG A 19 -24.18 -29.47 -6.93
C ARG A 19 -24.29 -28.85 -8.33
N PRO A 20 -25.48 -28.42 -8.79
CA PRO A 20 -25.60 -27.78 -10.10
C PRO A 20 -24.78 -26.48 -10.12
N PRO A 21 -24.12 -26.14 -11.25
CA PRO A 21 -23.42 -24.88 -11.39
C PRO A 21 -24.41 -23.73 -11.26
N GLY A 22 -24.10 -22.78 -10.37
CA GLY A 22 -24.90 -21.54 -10.25
C GLY A 22 -24.85 -20.74 -11.56
N PRO A 23 -25.86 -19.90 -11.83
CA PRO A 23 -25.89 -19.09 -13.05
C PRO A 23 -24.65 -18.21 -13.15
N GLY A 24 -23.85 -18.43 -14.19
CA GLY A 24 -22.65 -17.64 -14.46
C GLY A 24 -22.97 -16.20 -14.83
N PRO A 25 -21.99 -15.28 -14.74
CA PRO A 25 -22.20 -13.88 -15.08
C PRO A 25 -22.60 -13.71 -16.56
N PRO A 26 -23.45 -12.73 -16.88
CA PRO A 26 -23.96 -12.55 -18.24
C PRO A 26 -22.83 -12.26 -19.23
N ARG A 27 -22.79 -13.04 -20.30
CA ARG A 27 -21.80 -12.95 -21.37
C ARG A 27 -22.08 -11.69 -22.19
N LEU A 28 -21.20 -10.69 -22.10
CA LEU A 28 -21.27 -9.51 -22.97
C LEU A 28 -21.00 -9.93 -24.42
N VAL A 29 -22.05 -9.95 -25.24
CA VAL A 29 -21.95 -10.12 -26.69
C VAL A 29 -21.68 -8.75 -27.31
N PRO A 30 -20.64 -8.57 -28.15
CA PRO A 30 -20.47 -7.34 -28.91
C PRO A 30 -21.53 -7.25 -30.02
N PRO A 31 -22.31 -6.17 -30.13
CA PRO A 31 -23.17 -5.96 -31.29
C PRO A 31 -22.35 -5.84 -32.59
N GLY A 32 -22.92 -6.33 -33.68
CA GLY A 32 -22.20 -6.55 -34.94
C GLY A 32 -21.72 -5.28 -35.65
N ARG A 33 -20.74 -5.47 -36.55
CA ARG A 33 -20.35 -4.49 -37.55
C ARG A 33 -21.44 -4.41 -38.63
N GLU A 34 -22.27 -3.37 -38.59
CA GLU A 34 -23.22 -3.06 -39.67
C GLU A 34 -22.65 -1.94 -40.55
N THR A 35 -22.46 -2.24 -41.83
CA THR A 35 -21.91 -1.32 -42.82
C THR A 35 -23.08 -0.66 -43.57
N SER A 36 -23.27 0.65 -43.46
CA SER A 36 -24.14 1.40 -44.37
C SER A 36 -23.64 2.84 -44.55
N ALA A 37 -23.79 3.35 -45.78
CA ALA A 37 -22.99 4.46 -46.30
C ALA A 37 -23.73 5.83 -46.26
N PRO A 38 -23.25 6.89 -46.95
CA PRO A 38 -22.92 8.14 -46.28
C PRO A 38 -24.06 9.16 -46.27
N ARG A 39 -24.21 9.92 -45.18
CA ARG A 39 -25.07 11.11 -45.14
C ARG A 39 -24.30 12.40 -44.90
N ALA A 40 -24.41 13.27 -45.91
CA ALA A 40 -24.38 14.73 -45.84
C ALA A 40 -23.24 15.39 -45.06
N LEU A 41 -22.27 15.88 -45.85
CA LEU A 41 -21.51 17.11 -45.64
C LEU A 41 -22.13 18.07 -44.59
N ARG A 42 -21.67 17.97 -43.34
CA ARG A 42 -21.77 19.08 -42.37
C ARG A 42 -20.62 20.03 -42.68
N GLU A 43 -20.96 21.24 -43.08
CA GLU A 43 -19.97 22.24 -43.48
C GLU A 43 -18.90 22.49 -42.41
N ARG A 44 -17.66 22.59 -42.88
CA ARG A 44 -16.49 22.94 -42.08
C ARG A 44 -16.46 24.46 -41.88
N GLN A 45 -17.29 24.97 -40.97
CA GLN A 45 -17.31 26.39 -40.59
C GLN A 45 -15.92 26.84 -40.09
N PRO A 46 -15.24 27.79 -40.77
CA PRO A 46 -13.90 28.22 -40.40
C PRO A 46 -13.93 29.29 -39.30
N GLY A 47 -14.39 28.90 -38.11
CA GLY A 47 -14.28 29.71 -36.90
C GLY A 47 -12.82 29.77 -36.43
N ALA A 48 -12.16 30.92 -36.61
CA ALA A 48 -10.74 31.13 -36.31
C ALA A 48 -10.45 31.23 -34.80
N HIS A 49 -10.77 30.20 -34.04
CA HIS A 49 -10.40 30.08 -32.64
C HIS A 49 -8.99 29.50 -32.53
N ARG A 50 -7.98 30.39 -32.54
CA ARG A 50 -6.62 30.01 -32.14
C ARG A 50 -6.66 29.44 -30.72
N ALA A 51 -6.57 28.12 -30.60
CA ALA A 51 -6.34 27.44 -29.33
C ALA A 51 -4.96 27.86 -28.81
N LYS A 52 -4.92 28.93 -27.99
CA LYS A 52 -3.71 29.33 -27.27
C LYS A 52 -3.36 28.19 -26.30
N PRO A 53 -2.16 27.59 -26.36
CA PRO A 53 -1.76 26.59 -25.38
C PRO A 53 -1.74 27.24 -23.99
N LYS A 54 -2.61 26.75 -23.09
CA LYS A 54 -2.60 27.15 -21.69
C LYS A 54 -1.38 26.52 -21.04
N LYS A 55 -0.32 27.29 -20.82
CA LYS A 55 0.76 26.87 -19.92
C LYS A 55 0.25 26.98 -18.49
N ILE A 56 0.28 25.86 -17.77
CA ILE A 56 0.18 25.85 -16.32
C ILE A 56 1.56 26.24 -15.81
N VAL A 57 1.64 27.33 -15.06
CA VAL A 57 2.84 27.75 -14.33
C VAL A 57 2.63 27.28 -12.90
N PHE A 58 3.59 26.50 -12.38
CA PHE A 58 3.54 26.05 -10.99
C PHE A 58 3.90 27.21 -10.05
N GLU A 59 3.42 27.18 -8.80
CA GLU A 59 3.69 28.24 -7.82
C GLU A 59 5.20 28.48 -7.61
N ASP A 60 6.00 27.41 -7.69
CA ASP A 60 7.46 27.38 -7.62
C ASP A 60 8.17 28.13 -8.78
N GLU A 61 7.49 28.32 -9.92
CA GLU A 61 8.05 29.02 -11.10
C GLU A 61 7.72 30.52 -11.12
N LEU A 62 7.01 31.06 -10.13
CA LEU A 62 6.72 32.49 -10.02
C LEU A 62 7.87 33.25 -9.33
N PRO A 63 8.27 34.44 -9.82
CA PRO A 63 9.20 35.31 -9.10
C PRO A 63 8.67 35.61 -7.70
N SER A 64 9.42 35.23 -6.67
CA SER A 64 9.01 35.31 -5.27
C SER A 64 8.55 36.72 -4.91
N ARG A 65 7.24 36.86 -4.63
CA ARG A 65 6.65 38.13 -4.24
C ARG A 65 7.26 38.53 -2.89
N SER A 66 8.08 39.58 -2.89
CA SER A 66 8.83 40.02 -1.72
C SER A 66 7.93 40.19 -0.50
N PRO A 67 8.33 39.68 0.68
CA PRO A 67 7.51 39.78 1.87
C PRO A 67 7.42 41.24 2.28
N LEU A 68 6.21 41.82 2.17
CA LEU A 68 5.96 43.17 2.62
C LEU A 68 6.03 43.20 4.15
N SER A 69 7.17 43.66 4.66
CA SER A 69 7.44 43.84 6.08
C SER A 69 6.30 44.62 6.76
N THR A 70 5.49 43.93 7.56
CA THR A 70 4.70 44.55 8.62
C THR A 70 5.16 43.95 9.94
N ASN A 71 5.87 44.75 10.72
CA ASN A 71 6.43 44.34 12.01
C ASN A 71 5.30 43.92 12.95
N LYS A 72 5.27 42.63 13.27
CA LYS A 72 4.48 42.06 14.36
C LYS A 72 5.45 41.25 15.20
N SER A 73 5.34 41.40 16.51
CA SER A 73 6.31 40.89 17.49
C SER A 73 6.68 39.43 17.25
N ILE A 74 7.95 39.12 17.50
CA ILE A 74 8.45 37.74 17.61
C ILE A 74 7.84 37.15 18.89
N GLU A 75 6.59 36.74 18.80
CA GLU A 75 5.98 35.86 19.79
C GLU A 75 6.60 34.48 19.60
N ALA A 76 7.17 33.94 20.67
CA ALA A 76 7.96 32.73 20.59
C ALA A 76 7.09 31.58 20.08
N ILE A 77 7.40 31.07 18.88
CA ILE A 77 6.87 29.79 18.39
C ILE A 77 7.05 28.79 19.53
N PRO A 78 5.98 28.22 20.10
CA PRO A 78 6.14 27.27 21.17
C PRO A 78 6.92 26.08 20.62
N ARG A 79 8.15 25.86 21.10
CA ARG A 79 8.85 24.57 20.92
C ARG A 79 8.21 23.45 21.76
N GLY A 80 6.89 23.53 21.94
CA GLY A 80 6.05 22.37 22.20
C GLY A 80 5.95 21.54 20.92
N HIS A 81 7.04 20.88 20.54
CA HIS A 81 6.88 19.52 20.08
C HIS A 81 6.26 18.78 21.26
N MET A 82 4.92 18.73 21.28
CA MET A 82 4.18 17.89 22.20
C MET A 82 4.74 16.49 21.99
N ARG A 83 5.63 16.04 22.88
CA ARG A 83 6.09 14.65 22.91
C ARG A 83 4.82 13.85 23.01
N ARG A 84 4.47 13.18 21.91
CA ARG A 84 3.21 12.46 21.75
C ARG A 84 3.00 11.68 23.05
N PRO A 85 1.96 12.00 23.85
CA PRO A 85 1.71 11.30 25.10
C PRO A 85 1.84 9.82 24.80
N HIS A 86 2.64 9.10 25.56
CA HIS A 86 2.83 7.69 25.33
C HIS A 86 1.50 7.02 25.66
N LEU A 87 0.66 6.92 24.63
CA LEU A 87 -0.62 6.26 24.65
C LEU A 87 -0.27 4.81 24.98
N VAL A 88 -0.62 4.41 26.21
CA VAL A 88 -0.55 3.03 26.66
C VAL A 88 -1.17 2.18 25.55
N PRO A 89 -0.44 1.21 24.97
CA PRO A 89 -0.95 0.44 23.86
C PRO A 89 -2.29 -0.21 24.21
N ASP A 90 -3.25 -0.10 23.30
CA ASP A 90 -4.60 -0.64 23.49
C ASP A 90 -4.64 -2.09 24.00
N TYR A 91 -3.63 -2.91 23.66
CA TYR A 91 -3.55 -4.29 24.10
C TYR A 91 -3.42 -4.44 25.62
N GLU A 92 -2.80 -3.48 26.33
CA GLU A 92 -2.71 -3.52 27.80
C GLU A 92 -4.08 -3.32 28.46
N LEU A 93 -4.97 -2.56 27.81
CA LEU A 93 -6.35 -2.35 28.26
C LEU A 93 -7.29 -3.47 27.79
N LYS A 94 -7.02 -4.08 26.63
CA LYS A 94 -7.82 -5.16 26.04
C LYS A 94 -7.53 -6.54 26.64
N TYR A 95 -6.32 -6.75 27.16
CA TYR A 95 -5.86 -8.04 27.71
C TYR A 95 -5.27 -7.86 29.12
N PRO A 96 -6.12 -7.63 30.15
CA PRO A 96 -5.68 -7.53 31.53
C PRO A 96 -5.10 -8.86 32.07
N GLN A 97 -4.60 -8.84 33.31
CA GLN A 97 -4.00 -10.02 33.94
C GLN A 97 -4.98 -11.21 33.98
N VAL A 98 -4.57 -12.32 33.37
CA VAL A 98 -5.40 -13.50 33.21
C VAL A 98 -5.71 -14.19 34.53
N SER A 99 -7.00 -14.45 34.76
CA SER A 99 -7.57 -14.99 36.00
C SER A 99 -7.95 -16.47 35.91
N SER A 100 -8.15 -17.02 34.70
CA SER A 100 -8.67 -18.38 34.50
C SER A 100 -8.04 -19.12 33.32
N GLU A 101 -8.10 -20.44 33.33
CA GLU A 101 -7.60 -21.28 32.22
C GLU A 101 -8.37 -21.04 30.91
N ARG A 102 -9.68 -20.80 31.01
CA ARG A 102 -10.52 -20.49 29.85
C ARG A 102 -10.10 -19.17 29.21
N GLU A 103 -9.81 -18.16 30.02
CA GLU A 103 -9.30 -16.87 29.55
C GLU A 103 -7.90 -17.01 28.93
N ARG A 104 -6.99 -17.79 29.54
CA ARG A 104 -5.69 -18.14 28.92
C ARG A 104 -5.87 -18.74 27.53
N SER A 105 -6.78 -19.70 27.37
CA SER A 105 -7.05 -20.33 26.07
C SER A 105 -7.61 -19.34 25.04
N CYS A 106 -8.50 -18.42 25.44
CA CYS A 106 -9.00 -17.38 24.54
C CYS A 106 -7.89 -16.42 24.09
N TYR A 107 -7.01 -15.97 24.99
CA TYR A 107 -5.92 -15.07 24.64
C TYR A 107 -4.86 -15.78 23.78
N ALA A 108 -4.57 -17.05 24.06
CA ALA A 108 -3.66 -17.87 23.27
C ALA A 108 -4.14 -18.06 21.82
N ALA A 109 -5.45 -18.22 21.60
CA ALA A 109 -6.02 -18.28 20.24
C ALA A 109 -5.79 -16.97 19.47
N VAL A 110 -6.10 -15.82 20.06
CA VAL A 110 -5.88 -14.50 19.43
C VAL A 110 -4.40 -14.24 19.17
N PHE A 111 -3.52 -14.62 20.12
CA PHE A 111 -2.08 -14.53 19.92
C PHE A 111 -1.64 -15.40 18.74
N GLN A 112 -2.11 -16.64 18.64
CA GLN A 112 -1.73 -17.57 17.58
C GLN A 112 -2.17 -17.08 16.19
N ASP A 113 -3.36 -16.47 16.09
CA ASP A 113 -3.88 -15.88 14.85
C ASP A 113 -3.05 -14.66 14.39
N GLN A 114 -2.57 -13.83 15.33
CA GLN A 114 -1.75 -12.65 15.03
C GLN A 114 -0.26 -12.95 14.86
N TYR A 115 0.25 -14.02 15.50
CA TYR A 115 1.68 -14.34 15.49
C TYR A 115 2.20 -14.72 14.11
N THR A 116 1.35 -15.36 13.28
CA THR A 116 1.68 -15.66 11.88
C THR A 116 1.86 -14.39 11.06
N GLU A 117 0.91 -13.43 11.15
CA GLU A 117 1.01 -12.11 10.51
C GLU A 117 2.26 -11.36 10.96
N PHE A 118 2.55 -11.35 12.27
CA PHE A 118 3.75 -10.72 12.83
C PHE A 118 5.04 -11.30 12.21
N LEU A 119 5.15 -12.63 12.08
CA LEU A 119 6.33 -13.26 11.48
C LEU A 119 6.48 -12.93 9.98
N GLU A 120 5.38 -12.81 9.25
CA GLU A 120 5.41 -12.42 7.84
C GLU A 120 5.86 -10.97 7.67
N LEU A 121 5.31 -10.05 8.47
CA LEU A 121 5.70 -8.65 8.47
C LEU A 121 7.15 -8.47 8.94
N GLN A 122 7.60 -9.20 9.97
CA GLN A 122 8.99 -9.17 10.44
C GLN A 122 9.96 -9.62 9.34
N ARG A 123 9.60 -10.66 8.56
CA ARG A 123 10.37 -11.11 7.39
C ARG A 123 10.41 -10.06 6.28
N GLU A 124 9.29 -9.38 6.00
CA GLU A 124 9.24 -8.31 5.00
C GLU A 124 10.10 -7.10 5.41
N VAL A 125 9.95 -6.62 6.64
CA VAL A 125 10.76 -5.53 7.21
C VAL A 125 12.25 -5.88 7.21
N GLY A 126 12.60 -7.13 7.57
CA GLY A 126 13.98 -7.62 7.48
C GLY A 126 14.53 -7.63 6.05
N SER A 127 13.71 -8.03 5.07
CA SER A 127 14.07 -8.00 3.64
C SER A 127 14.26 -6.57 3.12
N ALA A 128 13.41 -5.63 3.53
CA ALA A 128 13.55 -4.21 3.19
C ALA A 128 14.82 -3.61 3.81
N LEU A 129 15.09 -3.89 5.08
CA LEU A 129 16.29 -3.43 5.79
C LEU A 129 17.58 -3.99 5.16
N ALA A 130 17.60 -5.28 4.81
CA ALA A 130 18.75 -5.89 4.13
C ALA A 130 19.04 -5.26 2.76
N LYS A 131 17.98 -4.90 1.99
CA LYS A 131 18.13 -4.17 0.72
C LYS A 131 18.67 -2.75 0.93
N LEU A 132 18.21 -2.04 1.96
CA LEU A 132 18.75 -0.73 2.34
C LEU A 132 20.24 -0.83 2.67
N GLN A 133 20.64 -1.77 3.54
CA GLN A 133 22.04 -2.01 3.90
C GLN A 133 22.91 -2.40 2.70
N GLN A 134 22.39 -3.18 1.75
CA GLN A 134 23.06 -3.48 0.49
C GLN A 134 23.29 -2.21 -0.36
N LEU A 135 22.28 -1.34 -0.45
CA LEU A 135 22.38 -0.07 -1.20
C LEU A 135 23.32 0.92 -0.51
N GLU A 136 23.30 1.00 0.81
CA GLU A 136 24.26 1.79 1.61
C GLU A 136 25.70 1.29 1.38
N THR A 137 25.90 -0.02 1.37
CA THR A 137 27.22 -0.64 1.11
C THR A 137 27.69 -0.31 -0.31
N LEU A 138 26.80 -0.41 -1.31
CA LEU A 138 27.10 -0.03 -2.68
C LEU A 138 27.46 1.45 -2.79
N LEU A 139 26.67 2.34 -2.20
CA LEU A 139 26.88 3.79 -2.21
C LEU A 139 28.24 4.16 -1.58
N ASN A 140 28.60 3.54 -0.45
CA ASN A 140 29.90 3.71 0.20
C ASN A 140 31.09 3.16 -0.62
N SER A 141 30.84 2.25 -1.58
CA SER A 141 31.85 1.69 -2.49
C SER A 141 32.02 2.47 -3.80
N LEU A 142 31.15 3.45 -4.09
CA LEU A 142 31.24 4.24 -5.32
C LEU A 142 32.50 5.13 -5.33
N PRO A 143 33.11 5.33 -6.51
CA PRO A 143 34.21 6.27 -6.65
C PRO A 143 33.76 7.70 -6.35
N LYS A 144 34.70 8.55 -5.93
CA LYS A 144 34.42 9.99 -5.73
C LYS A 144 33.99 10.64 -7.06
N PRO A 145 33.04 11.60 -7.01
CA PRO A 145 32.59 12.35 -8.18
C PRO A 145 33.76 12.92 -9.00
N GLN A 146 33.77 12.66 -10.30
CA GLN A 146 34.85 13.05 -11.20
C GLN A 146 34.69 14.47 -11.76
N SER A 147 33.49 15.06 -11.63
CA SER A 147 33.20 16.43 -12.07
C SER A 147 32.51 17.27 -11.00
N GLN A 148 32.68 18.60 -11.09
CA GLN A 148 32.02 19.54 -10.17
C GLN A 148 30.48 19.46 -10.26
N LYS A 149 29.93 19.19 -11.44
CA LYS A 149 28.48 19.02 -11.64
C LYS A 149 27.96 17.77 -10.92
N GLU A 150 28.68 16.66 -11.04
CA GLU A 150 28.38 15.41 -10.36
C GLU A 150 28.51 15.56 -8.84
N ALA A 151 29.55 16.26 -8.35
CA ALA A 151 29.72 16.56 -6.93
C ALA A 151 28.55 17.39 -6.36
N GLN A 152 28.04 18.38 -7.11
CA GLN A 152 26.85 19.15 -6.73
C GLN A 152 25.56 18.33 -6.70
N VAL A 153 25.45 17.28 -7.53
CA VAL A 153 24.31 16.35 -7.51
C VAL A 153 24.43 15.37 -6.33
N ALA A 154 25.61 14.80 -6.10
CA ALA A 154 25.86 13.86 -5.01
C ALA A 154 25.68 14.53 -3.62
N ALA A 155 26.05 15.81 -3.47
CA ALA A 155 25.88 16.55 -2.22
C ALA A 155 24.43 16.97 -1.88
N ARG A 156 23.44 16.57 -2.71
CA ARG A 156 22.00 16.81 -2.49
C ARG A 156 21.22 15.58 -2.05
N VAL A 157 21.90 14.44 -1.88
CA VAL A 157 21.37 13.16 -1.40
C VAL A 157 21.67 13.01 0.09
#